data_AF-A0A3B9WRD1-F1
#
_entry.id   AF-A0A3B9WRD1-F1
#
_cell.length_a   1.000
_cell.length_b   1.000
_cell.length_c   1.000
_cell.angle_alpha   90.00
_cell.angle_beta   90.00
_cell.angle_gamma   90.00
#
_symmetry.space_group_name_H-M   'P 1'
#
loop_
_entity.id
_entity.type
_entity.pdbx_description
1 polymer ?
#
loop_
_entity_poly.entity_id
_entity_poly.type
_entity_poly.pdbx_seq_one_letter_code
_entity_poly.pdbx_strand_id
1 'polypeptide(L)'
;MITTALRFAQDNETRTNFLYLSTITRSSGLLLGAAVALLWRPWRKAPNRLVLARSLVADALAIASIVVIGVLMATVHVADARLYQGGLAATTISSAVIIAVVMRPNGVLVKKFFSQDLFVEIGRRSYGLYLWHWPIFVIIDARDSGNRLAIAFAATVIINEFVYRFVEIPARQGALGNWWRNRPRLSAIRRRLPVFIASAMVALLGFTGVKVVGIEARDLAIDASTANVIFAVPTTVV
;
A
#
# COMPACT_ATOMS: atom_id res chain seq x y z
N MET A 1 -10.41 -14.04 -5.59
CA MET A 1 -11.39 -13.09 -5.00
C MET A 1 -12.80 -13.64 -5.03
N ILE A 2 -13.39 -13.94 -6.19
CA ILE A 2 -14.77 -14.47 -6.27
C ILE A 2 -14.89 -15.85 -5.60
N THR A 3 -13.95 -16.75 -5.86
CA THR A 3 -13.87 -18.07 -5.21
C THR A 3 -13.63 -18.00 -3.71
N THR A 4 -12.97 -16.92 -3.26
CA THR A 4 -12.66 -16.64 -1.86
C THR A 4 -13.90 -16.16 -1.10
N ALA A 5 -14.71 -15.30 -1.74
CA ALA A 5 -15.98 -14.81 -1.21
C ALA A 5 -17.00 -15.92 -1.02
N LEU A 6 -17.09 -16.87 -1.97
CA LEU A 6 -18.06 -17.97 -1.95
C LEU A 6 -17.82 -19.03 -0.88
N ARG A 7 -16.62 -19.08 -0.29
CA ARG A 7 -16.27 -20.07 0.73
C ARG A 7 -16.13 -19.47 2.14
N PHE A 8 -16.21 -18.15 2.30
CA PHE A 8 -15.91 -17.52 3.59
C PHE A 8 -16.93 -17.93 4.65
N ALA A 9 -16.43 -18.57 5.72
CA ALA A 9 -17.14 -18.87 6.94
C ALA A 9 -16.31 -18.27 8.10
N GLN A 10 -16.99 -17.55 9.00
CA GLN A 10 -16.40 -16.73 10.07
C GLN A 10 -16.06 -17.60 11.30
N ASP A 11 -15.15 -18.54 11.14
CA ASP A 11 -14.93 -19.57 12.17
C ASP A 11 -13.44 -19.74 12.56
N ASN A 12 -12.49 -19.07 11.92
CA ASN A 12 -11.06 -19.24 12.25
C ASN A 12 -10.16 -18.04 11.92
N GLU A 13 -9.49 -17.46 12.92
CA GLU A 13 -8.56 -16.32 12.79
C GLU A 13 -7.40 -16.61 11.82
N THR A 14 -6.89 -17.85 11.84
CA THR A 14 -5.83 -18.29 10.90
C THR A 14 -6.27 -18.20 9.44
N ARG A 15 -7.55 -18.43 9.18
CA ARG A 15 -8.14 -18.31 7.85
C ARG A 15 -8.28 -16.84 7.43
N THR A 16 -8.70 -15.96 8.33
CA THR A 16 -8.73 -14.51 8.09
C THR A 16 -7.33 -13.98 7.77
N ASN A 17 -6.31 -14.39 8.54
CA ASN A 17 -4.92 -14.05 8.28
C ASN A 17 -4.43 -14.58 6.93
N PHE A 18 -4.73 -15.83 6.58
CA PHE A 18 -4.41 -16.36 5.26
C PHE A 18 -5.10 -15.55 4.15
N LEU A 19 -6.38 -15.22 4.30
CA LEU A 19 -7.09 -14.45 3.28
C LEU A 19 -6.55 -13.04 3.09
N TYR A 20 -6.12 -12.40 4.18
CA TYR A 20 -5.61 -11.04 4.18
C TYR A 20 -4.13 -10.95 3.74
N LEU A 21 -3.27 -11.84 4.25
CA LEU A 21 -1.82 -11.79 4.09
C LEU A 21 -1.28 -12.67 2.96
N SER A 22 -2.03 -13.68 2.50
CA SER A 22 -1.54 -14.59 1.47
C SER A 22 -1.29 -13.87 0.14
N THR A 23 -0.11 -14.11 -0.43
CA THR A 23 0.24 -13.62 -1.76
C THR A 23 -0.78 -14.08 -2.82
N ILE A 24 -1.32 -15.29 -2.69
CA ILE A 24 -2.25 -15.87 -3.67
C ILE A 24 -3.57 -15.08 -3.69
N THR A 25 -4.18 -14.82 -2.54
CA THR A 25 -5.45 -14.08 -2.45
C THR A 25 -5.29 -12.61 -2.85
N ARG A 26 -4.12 -12.02 -2.61
CA ARG A 26 -3.79 -10.63 -2.95
C ARG A 26 -3.31 -10.44 -4.38
N SER A 27 -2.81 -11.50 -5.04
CA SER A 27 -2.29 -11.46 -6.42
C SER A 27 -3.33 -10.97 -7.43
N SER A 28 -4.60 -11.24 -7.21
CA SER A 28 -5.69 -10.88 -8.14
C SER A 28 -5.77 -9.39 -8.43
N GLY A 29 -5.49 -8.53 -7.45
CA GLY A 29 -5.47 -7.08 -7.67
C GLY A 29 -4.32 -6.66 -8.57
N LEU A 30 -3.13 -7.25 -8.36
CA LEU A 30 -1.96 -7.03 -9.22
C LEU A 30 -2.22 -7.54 -10.64
N LEU A 31 -2.82 -8.72 -10.79
CA LEU A 31 -3.17 -9.31 -12.08
C LEU A 31 -4.23 -8.50 -12.81
N LEU A 32 -5.26 -7.99 -12.11
CA LEU A 32 -6.25 -7.10 -12.73
C LEU A 32 -5.60 -5.80 -13.19
N GLY A 33 -4.73 -5.20 -12.38
CA GLY A 33 -3.96 -4.02 -12.77
C GLY A 33 -3.08 -4.26 -13.99
N ALA A 34 -2.38 -5.40 -14.03
CA ALA A 34 -1.57 -5.80 -15.18
C ALA A 34 -2.43 -6.02 -16.44
N ALA A 35 -3.58 -6.69 -16.30
CA ALA A 35 -4.52 -6.88 -17.40
C ALA A 35 -5.02 -5.53 -17.95
N VAL A 36 -5.42 -4.60 -17.07
CA VAL A 36 -5.80 -3.24 -17.48
C VAL A 36 -4.64 -2.55 -18.19
N ALA A 37 -3.42 -2.61 -17.67
CA ALA A 37 -2.25 -1.97 -18.29
C ALA A 37 -1.92 -2.52 -19.69
N LEU A 38 -2.07 -3.83 -19.90
CA LEU A 38 -1.77 -4.48 -21.19
C LEU A 38 -2.88 -4.28 -22.23
N LEU A 39 -4.13 -4.34 -21.80
CA LEU A 39 -5.30 -4.28 -22.69
C LEU A 39 -5.72 -2.83 -23.00
N TRP A 40 -5.55 -1.92 -22.05
CA TRP A 40 -5.99 -0.54 -22.19
C TRP A 40 -4.95 0.30 -22.94
N ARG A 41 -5.28 0.73 -24.16
CA ARG A 41 -4.42 1.59 -25.00
C ARG A 41 -5.06 2.97 -25.22
N PRO A 42 -5.08 3.85 -24.20
CA PRO A 42 -5.81 5.12 -24.23
C PRO A 42 -5.20 6.14 -25.21
N TRP A 43 -3.95 5.91 -25.64
CA TRP A 43 -3.19 6.76 -26.55
C TRP A 43 -3.63 6.64 -28.02
N ARG A 44 -4.47 5.65 -28.36
CA ARG A 44 -5.02 5.52 -29.71
C ARG A 44 -6.08 6.60 -29.92
N LYS A 45 -5.75 7.60 -30.76
CA LYS A 45 -6.66 8.67 -31.16
C LYS A 45 -7.87 8.07 -31.89
N ALA A 46 -9.02 8.04 -31.24
CA ALA A 46 -10.30 7.82 -31.92
C ALA A 46 -10.93 9.20 -32.18
N PRO A 47 -11.03 9.66 -33.44
CA PRO A 47 -11.76 10.88 -33.76
C PRO A 47 -13.23 10.61 -33.47
N ASN A 48 -13.77 11.20 -32.40
CA ASN A 48 -15.17 10.95 -32.05
C ASN A 48 -15.87 12.24 -31.63
N ARG A 49 -17.04 12.50 -32.21
CA ARG A 49 -17.81 13.73 -31.95
C ARG A 49 -18.42 13.79 -30.54
N LEU A 50 -18.38 12.67 -29.79
CA LEU A 50 -18.94 12.49 -28.44
C LEU A 50 -17.88 12.46 -27.32
N VAL A 51 -16.71 13.05 -27.54
CA VAL A 51 -15.58 12.99 -26.59
C VAL A 51 -15.95 13.57 -25.21
N LEU A 52 -16.70 14.67 -25.15
CA LEU A 52 -17.07 15.29 -23.87
C LEU A 52 -18.05 14.42 -23.08
N ALA A 53 -19.15 13.96 -23.70
CA ALA A 53 -20.14 13.10 -23.04
C ALA A 53 -19.51 11.81 -22.49
N ARG A 54 -18.63 11.16 -23.26
CA ARG A 54 -17.90 9.96 -22.80
C ARG A 54 -16.93 10.24 -21.66
N SER A 55 -16.41 11.46 -21.57
CA SER A 55 -15.49 11.86 -20.50
C SER A 55 -16.27 12.18 -19.22
N LEU A 56 -17.45 12.79 -19.32
CA LEU A 56 -18.36 13.00 -18.18
C LEU A 56 -18.87 11.68 -17.59
N VAL A 57 -19.26 10.72 -18.44
CA VAL A 57 -19.64 9.37 -17.96
C VAL A 57 -18.45 8.68 -17.27
N ALA A 58 -17.24 8.83 -17.80
CA ALA A 58 -16.04 8.29 -17.17
C ALA A 58 -15.74 8.95 -15.82
N ASP A 59 -15.87 10.27 -15.72
CA ASP A 59 -15.72 11.00 -14.45
C ASP A 59 -16.79 10.55 -13.43
N ALA A 60 -18.04 10.37 -13.84
CA ALA A 60 -19.10 9.86 -12.97
C ALA A 60 -18.78 8.44 -12.45
N LEU A 61 -18.27 7.55 -13.31
CA LEU A 61 -17.83 6.21 -12.91
C LEU A 61 -16.66 6.24 -11.91
N ALA A 62 -15.70 7.15 -12.11
CA ALA A 62 -14.58 7.29 -11.18
C ALA A 62 -15.01 7.90 -9.85
N ILE A 63 -15.89 8.91 -9.85
CA ILE A 63 -16.47 9.47 -8.61
C ILE A 63 -17.25 8.40 -7.87
N ALA A 64 -18.11 7.64 -8.55
CA ALA A 64 -18.83 6.52 -7.94
C ALA A 64 -17.87 5.50 -7.34
N SER A 65 -16.77 5.18 -8.02
CA SER A 65 -15.73 4.28 -7.52
C SER A 65 -15.02 4.83 -6.27
N ILE A 66 -14.74 6.13 -6.22
CA ILE A 66 -14.17 6.80 -5.05
C ILE A 66 -15.15 6.74 -3.88
N VAL A 67 -16.44 6.99 -4.12
CA VAL A 67 -17.49 6.90 -3.11
C VAL A 67 -17.60 5.47 -2.57
N VAL A 68 -17.58 4.45 -3.42
CA VAL A 68 -17.58 3.04 -2.98
C VAL A 68 -16.39 2.76 -2.06
N ILE A 69 -15.18 3.18 -2.43
CA ILE A 69 -14.00 3.01 -1.58
C ILE A 69 -14.16 3.76 -0.25
N GLY A 70 -14.63 5.01 -0.29
CA GLY A 70 -14.85 5.83 0.91
C GLY A 70 -15.89 5.22 1.86
N VAL A 71 -17.01 4.71 1.33
CA VAL A 71 -18.03 4.02 2.11
C VAL A 71 -17.48 2.74 2.73
N LEU A 72 -16.75 1.92 1.96
CA LEU A 72 -16.11 0.71 2.49
C LEU A 72 -15.12 1.05 3.61
N MET A 73 -14.30 2.09 3.43
CA MET A 73 -13.35 2.54 4.45
C MET A 73 -14.04 3.04 5.73
N ALA A 74 -15.20 3.69 5.61
CA ALA A 74 -15.93 4.23 6.76
C ALA A 74 -16.79 3.20 7.50
N THR A 75 -17.19 2.10 6.83
CA THR A 75 -18.24 1.20 7.35
C THR A 75 -17.78 -0.24 7.55
N VAL A 76 -16.64 -0.65 6.98
CA VAL A 76 -16.16 -2.03 7.04
C VAL A 76 -14.83 -2.09 7.77
N HIS A 77 -14.77 -2.93 8.80
CA HIS A 77 -13.56 -3.22 9.54
C HIS A 77 -12.85 -4.48 9.03
N VAL A 78 -11.56 -4.58 9.36
CA VAL A 78 -10.73 -5.72 8.96
C VAL A 78 -11.27 -7.04 9.52
N ALA A 79 -11.97 -7.01 10.67
CA ALA A 79 -12.60 -8.18 11.26
C ALA A 79 -13.90 -8.62 10.55
N ASP A 80 -14.49 -7.76 9.70
CA ASP A 80 -15.81 -8.02 9.12
C ASP A 80 -15.74 -9.03 7.97
N ALA A 81 -16.62 -10.03 8.02
CA ALA A 81 -16.82 -10.99 6.93
C ALA A 81 -17.07 -10.30 5.56
N ARG A 82 -17.79 -9.18 5.58
CA ARG A 82 -18.16 -8.39 4.39
C ARG A 82 -16.95 -7.89 3.60
N LEU A 83 -15.82 -7.62 4.29
CA LEU A 83 -14.58 -7.23 3.64
C LEU A 83 -14.09 -8.35 2.71
N TYR A 84 -14.13 -9.59 3.18
CA TYR A 84 -13.64 -10.77 2.47
C TYR A 84 -14.67 -11.33 1.48
N GLN A 85 -15.96 -11.17 1.77
CA GLN A 85 -17.09 -11.58 0.93
C GLN A 85 -17.43 -10.58 -0.19
N GLY A 86 -16.46 -9.79 -0.65
CA GLY A 86 -16.63 -8.91 -1.81
C GLY A 86 -16.08 -7.51 -1.63
N GLY A 87 -15.91 -7.03 -0.39
CA GLY A 87 -15.33 -5.70 -0.13
C GLY A 87 -13.96 -5.51 -0.80
N LEU A 88 -13.04 -6.47 -0.63
CA LEU A 88 -11.73 -6.45 -1.29
C LEU A 88 -11.82 -6.46 -2.82
N ALA A 89 -12.78 -7.21 -3.38
CA ALA A 89 -12.99 -7.26 -4.82
C ALA A 89 -13.55 -5.92 -5.34
N ALA A 90 -14.52 -5.34 -4.63
CA ALA A 90 -15.08 -4.03 -4.94
C ALA A 90 -13.99 -2.95 -4.90
N THR A 91 -13.18 -2.88 -3.83
CA THR A 91 -12.05 -1.94 -3.74
C THR A 91 -11.07 -2.10 -4.91
N THR A 92 -10.77 -3.35 -5.29
CA THR A 92 -9.84 -3.65 -6.39
C THR A 92 -10.39 -3.18 -7.74
N ILE A 93 -11.66 -3.48 -8.03
CA ILE A 93 -12.33 -3.06 -9.28
C ILE A 93 -12.49 -1.54 -9.32
N SER A 94 -12.96 -0.92 -8.23
CA SER A 94 -13.08 0.54 -8.11
C SER A 94 -11.74 1.23 -8.33
N SER A 95 -10.64 0.71 -7.76
CA SER A 95 -9.29 1.23 -7.99
C SER A 95 -8.88 1.13 -9.45
N ALA A 96 -9.14 0.00 -10.10
CA ALA A 96 -8.86 -0.20 -11.52
C ALA A 96 -9.65 0.78 -12.41
N VAL A 97 -10.92 1.03 -12.08
CA VAL A 97 -11.76 2.02 -12.78
C VAL A 97 -11.19 3.43 -12.63
N ILE A 98 -10.84 3.85 -11.41
CA ILE A 98 -10.24 5.18 -11.16
C ILE A 98 -8.97 5.35 -11.99
N ILE A 99 -8.05 4.37 -11.95
CA ILE A 99 -6.81 4.40 -12.72
C ILE A 99 -7.10 4.50 -14.23
N ALA A 100 -8.00 3.66 -14.75
CA ALA A 100 -8.36 3.65 -16.17
C ALA A 100 -8.95 4.99 -16.63
N VAL A 101 -9.73 5.67 -15.78
CA VAL A 101 -10.30 7.00 -16.07
C VAL A 101 -9.24 8.09 -16.03
N VAL A 102 -8.38 8.12 -15.01
CA VAL A 102 -7.30 9.10 -14.87
C VAL A 102 -6.32 9.03 -16.05
N MET A 103 -6.04 7.83 -16.56
CA MET A 103 -5.15 7.61 -17.71
C MET A 103 -5.73 8.04 -19.07
N ARG A 104 -7.00 8.47 -19.15
CA ARG A 104 -7.59 8.89 -20.43
C ARG A 104 -6.95 10.19 -20.94
N PRO A 105 -6.70 10.35 -22.26
CA PRO A 105 -6.15 11.59 -22.80
C PRO A 105 -7.09 12.78 -22.57
N ASN A 106 -8.40 12.59 -22.74
CA ASN A 106 -9.41 13.66 -22.67
C ASN A 106 -10.16 13.73 -21.33
N GLY A 107 -9.55 13.27 -20.23
CA GLY A 107 -10.17 13.35 -18.90
C GLY A 107 -10.43 14.80 -18.47
N VAL A 108 -11.58 15.06 -17.84
CA VAL A 108 -12.03 16.43 -17.55
C VAL A 108 -11.86 16.76 -16.07
N LEU A 109 -12.64 16.14 -15.18
CA LEU A 109 -12.66 16.52 -13.77
C LEU A 109 -11.68 15.66 -12.96
N VAL A 110 -11.88 14.35 -12.93
CA VAL A 110 -11.14 13.43 -12.06
C VAL A 110 -9.67 13.40 -12.44
N LYS A 111 -9.39 13.30 -13.74
CA LYS A 111 -8.01 13.39 -14.25
C LYS A 111 -7.34 14.69 -13.81
N LYS A 112 -7.96 15.85 -14.01
CA LYS A 112 -7.33 17.14 -13.69
C LYS A 112 -7.04 17.24 -12.20
N PHE A 113 -7.95 16.78 -11.35
CA PHE A 113 -7.75 16.75 -9.90
C PHE A 113 -6.53 15.89 -9.51
N PHE A 114 -6.47 14.64 -9.98
CA PHE A 114 -5.33 13.75 -9.66
C PHE A 114 -4.03 14.08 -10.40
N SER A 115 -4.07 14.94 -11.43
CA SER A 115 -2.89 15.39 -12.16
C SER A 115 -2.25 16.65 -11.57
N GLN A 116 -2.78 17.18 -10.45
CA GLN A 116 -2.13 18.28 -9.73
C GLN A 116 -0.78 17.85 -9.16
N ASP A 117 0.18 18.76 -9.13
CA ASP A 117 1.55 18.48 -8.70
C ASP A 117 1.62 17.81 -7.32
N LEU A 118 0.76 18.23 -6.38
CA LEU A 118 0.69 17.65 -5.04
C LEU A 118 0.40 16.14 -5.07
N PHE A 119 -0.65 15.72 -5.78
CA PHE A 119 -1.03 14.30 -5.85
C PHE A 119 0.00 13.47 -6.62
N VAL A 120 0.59 14.05 -7.66
CA VAL A 120 1.65 13.39 -8.43
C VAL A 120 2.90 13.19 -7.56
N GLU A 121 3.33 14.19 -6.80
CA GLU A 121 4.51 14.11 -5.94
C GLU A 121 4.31 13.19 -4.74
N ILE A 122 3.10 13.14 -4.17
CA ILE A 122 2.71 12.13 -3.18
C ILE A 122 2.75 10.73 -3.82
N GLY A 123 2.18 10.57 -5.01
CA GLY A 123 2.17 9.30 -5.74
C GLY A 123 3.58 8.76 -6.00
N ARG A 124 4.52 9.63 -6.37
CA ARG A 124 5.94 9.28 -6.58
C ARG A 124 6.64 8.76 -5.33
N ARG A 125 6.18 9.19 -4.14
CA ARG A 125 6.71 8.83 -2.81
C ARG A 125 5.87 7.78 -2.08
N SER A 126 4.75 7.37 -2.67
CA SER A 126 3.76 6.50 -2.02
C SER A 126 4.36 5.18 -1.53
N TYR A 127 5.30 4.60 -2.29
CA TYR A 127 5.97 3.36 -1.93
C TYR A 127 6.78 3.52 -0.63
N GLY A 128 7.65 4.52 -0.54
CA GLY A 128 8.45 4.74 0.66
C GLY A 128 7.59 5.18 1.86
N LEU A 129 6.55 6.01 1.64
CA LEU A 129 5.59 6.37 2.69
C LEU A 129 4.91 5.12 3.26
N TYR A 130 4.46 4.22 2.39
CA TYR A 130 3.88 2.95 2.79
C TYR A 130 4.89 2.05 3.52
N LEU A 131 6.16 2.05 3.12
CA LEU A 131 7.16 1.22 3.79
C LEU A 131 7.52 1.74 5.19
N TRP A 132 7.77 3.04 5.31
CA TRP A 132 8.34 3.64 6.52
C TRP A 132 7.30 3.99 7.59
N HIS A 133 6.04 4.24 7.22
CA HIS A 133 5.04 4.63 8.23
C HIS A 133 4.88 3.55 9.31
N TRP A 134 4.74 2.27 8.93
CA TRP A 134 4.45 1.21 9.88
C TRP A 134 5.53 1.04 10.97
N PRO A 135 6.83 0.85 10.66
CA PRO A 135 7.85 0.69 11.71
C PRO A 135 7.98 1.93 12.59
N ILE A 136 7.85 3.13 12.02
CA ILE A 136 7.90 4.38 12.78
C ILE A 136 6.72 4.46 13.76
N PHE A 137 5.53 4.08 13.31
CA PHE A 137 4.32 4.11 14.13
C PHE A 137 4.41 3.14 15.31
N VAL A 138 5.03 1.97 15.09
CA VAL A 138 5.28 0.98 16.15
C VAL A 138 6.36 1.47 17.13
N ILE A 139 7.47 2.03 16.64
CA ILE A 139 8.58 2.47 17.51
C ILE A 139 8.17 3.63 18.43
N ILE A 140 7.34 4.54 17.92
CA ILE A 140 6.91 5.76 18.63
C ILE A 140 5.63 5.51 19.45
N ASP A 141 5.06 4.31 19.40
CA ASP A 141 3.77 3.96 20.00
C ASP A 141 2.70 5.00 19.60
N ALA A 142 2.57 5.23 18.28
CA ALA A 142 1.78 6.31 17.70
C ALA A 142 0.28 6.26 18.05
N ARG A 143 -0.21 5.10 18.50
CA ARG A 143 -1.62 4.90 18.90
C ARG A 143 -1.94 5.48 20.28
N ASP A 144 -0.94 5.65 21.13
CA ASP A 144 -1.15 6.01 22.54
C ASP A 144 -1.55 7.47 22.74
N SER A 145 -1.21 8.37 21.81
CA SER A 145 -1.57 9.79 21.90
C SER A 145 -1.55 10.51 20.56
N GLY A 146 -2.39 11.54 20.40
CA GLY A 146 -2.42 12.39 19.21
C GLY A 146 -1.08 13.10 18.92
N ASN A 147 -0.34 13.48 19.97
CA ASN A 147 0.99 14.07 19.81
C ASN A 147 1.99 13.06 19.22
N ARG A 148 2.01 11.82 19.73
CA ARG A 148 2.85 10.75 19.18
C ARG A 148 2.47 10.41 17.75
N LEU A 149 1.18 10.40 17.43
CA LEU A 149 0.69 10.23 16.07
C LEU A 149 1.22 11.32 15.12
N ALA A 150 1.11 12.59 15.52
CA ALA A 150 1.61 13.71 14.73
C ALA A 150 3.14 13.63 14.51
N ILE A 151 3.89 13.27 15.56
CA ILE A 151 5.35 13.05 15.47
C ILE A 151 5.66 11.89 14.53
N ALA A 152 4.93 10.77 14.62
CA ALA A 152 5.13 9.62 13.76
C ALA A 152 4.85 9.94 12.28
N PHE A 153 3.80 10.71 11.98
CA PHE A 153 3.54 11.21 10.63
C PHE A 153 4.67 12.11 10.12
N ALA A 154 5.11 13.09 10.93
CA ALA A 154 6.19 13.99 10.55
C ALA A 154 7.50 13.22 10.29
N ALA A 155 7.86 12.30 11.20
CA ALA A 155 9.02 11.44 11.06
C ALA A 155 8.93 10.59 9.79
N THR A 156 7.76 10.02 9.48
CA THR A 156 7.54 9.25 8.26
C THR A 156 7.82 10.07 7.01
N VAL A 157 7.27 11.28 6.92
CA VAL A 157 7.47 12.15 5.75
C VAL A 157 8.94 12.54 5.59
N ILE A 158 9.61 12.92 6.69
CA ILE A 158 11.02 13.35 6.67
C ILE A 158 11.95 12.20 6.28
N ILE A 159 11.79 11.03 6.92
CA ILE A 159 12.60 9.84 6.63
C ILE A 159 12.36 9.38 5.20
N ASN A 160 11.10 9.34 4.77
CA ASN A 160 10.75 9.00 3.41
C ASN A 160 11.39 9.95 2.39
N GLU A 161 11.37 11.28 2.61
CA GLU A 161 11.98 12.23 1.69
C GLU A 161 13.49 12.01 1.56
N PHE A 162 14.17 11.73 2.68
CA PHE A 162 15.58 11.42 2.68
C PHE A 162 15.87 10.13 1.89
N VAL A 163 15.13 9.06 2.17
CA VAL A 163 15.27 7.78 1.46
C VAL A 163 14.95 7.94 -0.03
N TYR A 164 13.91 8.69 -0.37
CA TYR A 164 13.51 8.93 -1.74
C TYR A 164 14.61 9.63 -2.55
N ARG A 165 15.21 10.69 -2.00
CA ARG A 165 16.27 11.47 -2.68
C ARG A 165 17.60 10.74 -2.75
N PHE A 166 18.02 10.09 -1.67
CA PHE A 166 19.39 9.56 -1.56
C PHE A 166 19.50 8.06 -1.84
N VAL A 167 18.39 7.32 -1.80
CA VAL A 167 18.38 5.86 -2.03
C VAL A 167 17.56 5.52 -3.26
N GLU A 168 16.28 5.91 -3.30
CA GLU A 168 15.39 5.49 -4.39
C GLU A 168 15.77 6.08 -5.74
N ILE A 169 15.96 7.40 -5.84
CA ILE A 169 16.31 8.06 -7.10
C ILE A 169 17.64 7.50 -7.67
N PRO A 170 18.74 7.43 -6.90
CA PRO A 170 19.99 6.85 -7.40
C PRO A 170 19.83 5.38 -7.80
N ALA A 171 19.09 4.58 -7.04
CA ALA A 171 18.82 3.19 -7.39
C ALA A 171 18.06 3.08 -8.72
N ARG A 172 17.03 3.91 -8.94
CA ARG A 172 16.26 3.98 -10.20
C ARG A 172 17.12 4.42 -11.40
N GLN A 173 18.13 5.24 -11.16
CA GLN A 173 19.09 5.69 -12.19
C GLN A 173 20.25 4.70 -12.42
N GLY A 174 20.20 3.50 -11.83
CA GLY A 174 21.17 2.43 -12.08
C GLY A 174 22.41 2.47 -11.18
N ALA A 175 22.42 3.28 -10.11
CA ALA A 175 23.53 3.33 -9.16
C ALA A 175 23.84 1.95 -8.53
N LEU A 176 22.82 1.10 -8.32
CA LEU A 176 22.99 -0.26 -7.79
C LEU A 176 23.77 -1.16 -8.76
N GLY A 177 23.40 -1.12 -10.05
CA GLY A 177 24.08 -1.89 -11.10
C GLY A 177 25.52 -1.40 -11.32
N ASN A 178 25.72 -0.08 -11.30
CA ASN A 178 27.04 0.53 -11.40
C ASN A 178 27.91 0.19 -10.18
N TRP A 179 27.33 0.17 -8.97
CA TRP A 179 28.01 -0.24 -7.75
C TRP A 179 28.47 -1.69 -7.81
N TRP A 180 27.62 -2.62 -8.27
CA TRP A 180 27.98 -4.03 -8.41
C TRP A 180 29.10 -4.20 -9.44
N ARG A 181 28.95 -3.60 -10.62
CA ARG A 181 29.92 -3.74 -11.72
C ARG A 181 31.30 -3.16 -11.37
N ASN A 182 31.33 -2.04 -10.65
CA ASN A 182 32.56 -1.35 -10.28
C ASN A 182 33.07 -1.70 -8.88
N ARG A 183 32.49 -2.70 -8.20
CA ARG A 183 32.82 -3.09 -6.81
C ARG A 183 34.32 -3.24 -6.51
N PRO A 184 35.18 -3.78 -7.41
CA PRO A 184 36.62 -3.87 -7.15
C PRO A 184 37.35 -2.53 -7.22
N ARG A 185 36.79 -1.55 -7.93
CA ARG A 185 37.37 -0.20 -8.16
C ARG A 185 36.86 0.86 -7.19
N LEU A 186 35.93 0.52 -6.30
CA LEU A 186 35.36 1.43 -5.32
C LEU A 186 36.23 1.51 -4.05
N SER A 187 36.35 2.71 -3.49
CA SER A 187 36.92 2.91 -2.15
C SER A 187 36.23 2.03 -1.10
N ALA A 188 36.98 1.58 -0.09
CA ALA A 188 36.50 0.69 0.98
C ALA A 188 35.20 1.22 1.65
N ILE A 189 35.06 2.54 1.81
CA ILE A 189 33.87 3.19 2.36
C ILE A 189 32.66 3.00 1.44
N ARG A 190 32.79 3.32 0.14
CA ARG A 190 31.69 3.16 -0.85
C ARG A 190 31.31 1.69 -1.08
N ARG A 191 32.24 0.76 -0.86
CA ARG A 191 31.99 -0.68 -0.91
C ARG A 191 31.22 -1.18 0.32
N ARG A 192 31.48 -0.62 1.51
CA ARG A 192 30.89 -1.07 2.79
C ARG A 192 29.58 -0.36 3.13
N LEU A 193 29.35 0.85 2.64
CA LEU A 193 28.16 1.65 2.93
C LEU A 193 26.82 0.93 2.67
N PRO A 194 26.56 0.30 1.50
CA PRO A 194 25.30 -0.40 1.29
C PRO A 194 25.15 -1.66 2.16
N VAL A 195 26.26 -2.33 2.49
CA VAL A 195 26.25 -3.47 3.43
C VAL A 195 25.88 -2.99 4.83
N PHE A 196 26.43 -1.86 5.27
CA PHE A 196 26.11 -1.24 6.55
C PHE A 196 24.64 -0.81 6.61
N ILE A 197 24.13 -0.17 5.57
CA ILE A 197 22.70 0.21 5.46
C ILE A 197 21.81 -1.02 5.53
N ALA A 198 22.14 -2.09 4.78
CA ALA A 198 21.38 -3.33 4.83
C ALA A 198 21.39 -3.96 6.24
N SER A 199 22.54 -3.98 6.91
CA SER A 199 22.63 -4.49 8.29
C SER A 199 21.86 -3.63 9.29
N ALA A 200 21.87 -2.31 9.15
CA ALA A 200 21.09 -1.40 9.99
C ALA A 200 19.59 -1.58 9.77
N MET A 201 19.15 -1.81 8.52
CA MET A 201 17.76 -2.14 8.21
C MET A 201 17.34 -3.47 8.83
N VAL A 202 18.19 -4.51 8.76
CA VAL A 202 17.91 -5.81 9.39
C VAL A 202 17.82 -5.67 10.92
N ALA A 203 18.73 -4.89 11.54
CA ALA A 203 18.68 -4.62 12.97
C ALA A 203 17.41 -3.83 13.36
N LEU A 204 17.02 -2.84 12.56
CA LEU A 204 15.79 -2.08 12.77
C LEU A 204 14.54 -2.99 12.66
N LEU A 205 14.49 -3.85 11.65
CA LEU A 205 13.42 -4.83 11.48
C LEU A 205 13.36 -5.81 12.67
N GLY A 206 14.52 -6.30 13.13
CA GLY A 206 14.63 -7.12 14.33
C GLY A 206 14.10 -6.40 15.58
N PHE A 207 14.49 -5.14 15.77
CA PHE A 207 14.02 -4.32 16.88
C PHE A 207 12.49 -4.09 16.82
N THR A 208 11.95 -3.79 15.64
CA THR A 208 10.49 -3.69 15.46
C THR A 208 9.80 -5.03 15.73
N GLY A 209 10.40 -6.16 15.34
CA GLY A 209 9.88 -7.49 15.66
C GLY A 209 9.82 -7.77 17.16
N VAL A 210 10.88 -7.41 17.91
CA VAL A 210 10.90 -7.52 19.38
C VAL A 210 9.83 -6.65 20.02
N LYS A 211 9.65 -5.42 19.53
CA LYS A 211 8.58 -4.53 20.00
C LYS A 211 7.20 -5.10 19.72
N VAL A 212 6.96 -5.66 18.54
CA VAL A 212 5.68 -6.27 18.15
C VAL A 212 5.34 -7.47 19.03
N VAL A 213 6.31 -8.36 19.30
CA VAL A 213 6.11 -9.47 20.25
C VAL A 213 5.82 -8.94 21.66
N GLY A 214 6.40 -7.80 22.04
CA GLY A 214 6.08 -7.11 23.29
C GLY A 214 4.68 -6.47 23.35
N ILE A 215 4.05 -6.17 22.20
CA ILE A 215 2.70 -5.59 22.12
C ILE A 215 1.63 -6.64 22.46
N GLU A 216 1.84 -7.91 22.10
CA GLU A 216 0.92 -9.01 22.48
C GLU A 216 0.78 -9.18 24.01
N ALA A 217 1.76 -8.72 24.79
CA ALA A 217 1.75 -8.84 26.25
C ALA A 217 0.98 -7.71 26.97
N ARG A 218 0.65 -6.59 26.30
CA ARG A 218 0.10 -5.40 26.99
C ARG A 218 -1.41 -5.20 26.87
N ASP A 219 -2.08 -5.75 25.86
CA ASP A 219 -3.46 -5.36 25.52
C ASP A 219 -4.47 -6.51 25.43
N LEU A 220 -4.32 -7.59 26.21
CA LEU A 220 -5.39 -8.60 26.35
C LEU A 220 -6.48 -8.22 27.38
N ALA A 221 -6.21 -7.25 28.25
CA ALA A 221 -7.11 -6.92 29.38
C ALA A 221 -7.90 -5.60 29.22
N ILE A 222 -7.48 -4.70 28.32
CA ILE A 222 -8.08 -3.35 28.20
C ILE A 222 -9.16 -3.29 27.10
N ASP A 223 -9.26 -4.31 26.24
CA ASP A 223 -10.08 -4.27 25.02
C ASP A 223 -11.32 -5.18 25.03
N ALA A 224 -11.87 -5.47 26.22
CA ALA A 224 -13.08 -6.28 26.36
C ALA A 224 -14.36 -5.61 25.80
N SER A 225 -14.27 -4.36 25.31
CA SER A 225 -15.39 -3.62 24.70
C SER A 225 -15.33 -3.52 23.17
N THR A 226 -14.31 -4.06 22.51
CA THR A 226 -14.22 -4.04 21.04
C THR A 226 -13.72 -5.40 20.58
N ALA A 227 -14.56 -6.12 19.84
CA ALA A 227 -14.25 -7.44 19.30
C ALA A 227 -12.95 -7.39 18.48
N ASN A 228 -11.82 -7.74 19.09
CA ASN A 228 -10.50 -7.53 18.49
C ASN A 228 -9.78 -8.83 18.17
N VAL A 229 -9.14 -8.76 17.00
CA VAL A 229 -8.37 -9.78 16.31
C VAL A 229 -7.08 -10.06 17.09
N ILE A 230 -6.88 -11.30 17.51
CA ILE A 230 -5.59 -11.78 17.97
C ILE A 230 -4.79 -12.16 16.72
N PHE A 231 -3.73 -11.40 16.41
CA PHE A 231 -2.77 -11.81 15.38
C PHE A 231 -1.83 -12.89 15.92
N ALA A 232 -2.38 -14.07 16.22
CA ALA A 232 -1.56 -15.18 16.69
C ALA A 232 -0.59 -15.62 15.58
N VAL A 233 0.70 -15.35 15.78
CA VAL A 233 1.76 -16.06 15.05
C VAL A 233 1.76 -17.49 15.58
N PRO A 234 1.57 -18.53 14.75
CA PRO A 234 1.60 -19.90 15.23
C PRO A 234 3.00 -20.18 15.82
N THR A 235 3.08 -20.34 17.13
CA THR A 235 4.32 -20.71 17.84
C THR A 235 4.63 -22.20 17.72
N THR A 236 3.73 -22.98 17.12
CA THR A 236 3.89 -24.42 16.90
C THR A 236 3.80 -24.74 15.42
N VAL A 237 4.95 -25.05 14.82
CA VAL A 237 5.01 -25.86 13.61
C VAL A 237 4.77 -27.31 14.07
N VAL A 238 3.59 -27.85 13.78
CA VAL A 238 3.34 -29.30 13.81
C VAL A 238 3.18 -29.77 12.37
#